data_AF-A0A7Y8J1D6-F1
#
_entry.id   AF-A0A7Y8J1D6-F1
#
_cell.length_a   1.000
_cell.length_b   1.000
_cell.length_c   1.000
_cell.angle_alpha   90.00
_cell.angle_beta   90.00
_cell.angle_gamma   90.00
#
_symmetry.space_group_name_H-M   'P 1'
#
loop_
_entity.id
_entity.type
_entity.pdbx_description
1 polymer ?
#
loop_
_entity_poly.entity_id
_entity_poly.type
_entity_poly.pdbx_seq_one_letter_code
_entity_poly.pdbx_strand_id
1 'polypeptide(L)'
;MATNHRNQITHSAEARFFLRPEKPLHRQYEALRAFFLEGGSSHEVARRFGYSPGAFRVLCHQFRHDREKRDSFFQDVRHGPQSAPSRDRVRTLAVAMRKKNLSVYDIQHELAAAGHKISINALSVLMREEGFARLPRRRDDERPATVKPEAAAVANVKVLDLSPRSFRTRVGGLFLFVPLMREINLTRVLSQVDLPGSGMIPAEQAIRSLLALKLISKERKSHVMDLVFDEGIALFAGLNVVPKRSYLAAYSSRVAHETNLELMGAWFEEVQRTGLKRGSSIDLDFHTVPANTGEEPLEKHYVSSRSRSQKGILVFLARDATERVLCYSNAGLTKSEQAGEILRFVDFWKAHTGGLPQELVFDSQLTTYSHLNELNRRGILFMTLRRRSRRMLGEIWSRPASAWRRITLQSLTRTFRTPRVLDERIRLRGYEGDLRQVTVTDLGHEDPTILLTNNLGIKCASLVTRYAQRMLIENGISDAIQFFHLDALSSMVGMKVDFDLQITLMAASLYRLMAGKIGREYERAQAKKIFRNLLDVTATVVVTDDQVIATLDKRAHNPYLVASGLAETPTPMPWFGNKNLLIRFA
;
A
#
# COMPACT_ATOMS: atom_id res chain seq x y z
N MET A 1 -10.53 -72.55 61.08
CA MET A 1 -10.78 -72.60 59.63
C MET A 1 -11.02 -71.19 59.13
N ALA A 2 -10.46 -70.87 57.97
CA ALA A 2 -10.41 -69.55 57.39
C ALA A 2 -11.78 -68.87 57.21
N THR A 3 -11.84 -67.57 57.49
CA THR A 3 -12.69 -66.64 56.75
C THR A 3 -12.04 -65.26 56.71
N ASN A 4 -12.01 -64.76 55.48
CA ASN A 4 -11.28 -63.64 54.96
C ASN A 4 -12.05 -62.33 55.27
N HIS A 5 -11.41 -61.33 55.88
CA HIS A 5 -11.87 -59.95 55.77
C HIS A 5 -10.72 -59.05 55.34
N ARG A 6 -10.72 -58.77 54.04
CA ARG A 6 -10.12 -57.60 53.39
C ARG A 6 -10.37 -56.34 54.22
N ASN A 7 -9.31 -55.78 54.80
CA ASN A 7 -9.18 -54.32 54.91
C ASN A 7 -8.15 -53.87 53.87
N GLN A 8 -8.49 -54.11 52.60
CA GLN A 8 -8.05 -53.20 51.54
C GLN A 8 -8.68 -51.86 51.89
N ILE A 9 -7.92 -50.95 52.52
CA ILE A 9 -8.34 -49.56 52.60
C ILE A 9 -8.36 -49.09 51.15
N THR A 10 -9.53 -49.22 50.53
CA THR A 10 -9.88 -48.43 49.37
C THR A 10 -9.69 -47.01 49.85
N HIS A 11 -8.58 -46.38 49.47
CA HIS A 11 -8.31 -45.00 49.87
C HIS A 11 -9.57 -44.21 49.56
N SER A 12 -10.21 -43.71 50.61
CA SER A 12 -11.45 -42.95 50.50
C SER A 12 -11.23 -41.78 49.54
N ALA A 13 -12.29 -41.19 48.99
CA ALA A 13 -12.13 -40.07 48.05
C ALA A 13 -11.26 -38.96 48.65
N GLU A 14 -11.35 -38.78 49.97
CA GLU A 14 -10.55 -37.87 50.80
C GLU A 14 -9.08 -38.29 50.86
N ALA A 15 -8.75 -39.58 51.00
CA ALA A 15 -7.36 -40.04 50.99
C ALA A 15 -6.67 -39.81 49.62
N ARG A 16 -7.42 -39.86 48.50
CA ARG A 16 -6.86 -39.54 47.18
C ARG A 16 -6.41 -38.09 47.06
N PHE A 17 -7.03 -37.15 47.78
CA PHE A 17 -6.62 -35.75 47.82
C PHE A 17 -5.16 -35.60 48.29
N PHE A 18 -4.77 -36.34 49.33
CA PHE A 18 -3.40 -36.31 49.86
C PHE A 18 -2.42 -37.15 49.04
N LEU A 19 -2.89 -38.25 48.42
CA LEU A 19 -2.03 -39.15 47.64
C LEU A 19 -1.69 -38.64 46.24
N ARG A 20 -2.34 -37.59 45.74
CA ARG A 20 -2.10 -37.00 44.41
C ARG A 20 -1.96 -35.47 44.48
N PRO A 21 -0.87 -34.93 45.06
CA PRO A 21 -0.65 -33.50 45.12
C PRO A 21 -0.41 -32.90 43.72
N GLU A 22 -1.35 -32.09 43.24
CA GLU A 22 -1.27 -31.44 41.92
C GLU A 22 -0.24 -30.29 41.88
N LYS A 23 -0.22 -29.44 42.91
CA LYS A 23 0.67 -28.27 42.98
C LYS A 23 2.11 -28.68 43.35
N PRO A 24 3.16 -28.11 42.70
CA PRO A 24 4.55 -28.46 42.98
C PRO A 24 4.96 -28.30 44.45
N LEU A 25 4.53 -27.22 45.11
CA LEU A 25 4.87 -26.95 46.51
C LEU A 25 4.25 -27.99 47.46
N HIS A 26 3.00 -28.38 47.21
CA HIS A 26 2.32 -29.42 47.96
C HIS A 26 3.00 -30.78 47.79
N ARG A 27 3.43 -31.11 46.56
CA ARG A 27 4.21 -32.33 46.27
C ARG A 27 5.55 -32.34 46.97
N GLN A 28 6.25 -31.21 47.04
CA GLN A 28 7.49 -31.08 47.81
C GLN A 28 7.25 -31.33 49.30
N TYR A 29 6.18 -30.75 49.87
CA TYR A 29 5.82 -30.95 51.27
C TYR A 29 5.55 -32.42 51.60
N GLU A 30 4.68 -33.08 50.83
CA GLU A 30 4.33 -34.50 51.05
C GLU A 30 5.54 -35.42 50.85
N ALA A 31 6.41 -35.14 49.86
CA ALA A 31 7.65 -35.90 49.67
C ALA A 31 8.62 -35.72 50.86
N LEU A 32 8.79 -34.49 51.36
CA LEU A 32 9.62 -34.23 52.53
C LEU A 32 9.05 -34.90 53.78
N ARG A 33 7.74 -34.86 53.99
CA ARG A 33 7.05 -35.54 55.09
C ARG A 33 7.23 -37.06 55.02
N ALA A 34 7.06 -37.66 53.84
CA ALA A 34 7.27 -39.10 53.64
C ALA A 34 8.71 -39.55 53.95
N PHE A 35 9.71 -38.69 53.71
CA PHE A 35 11.11 -38.98 54.01
C PHE A 35 11.47 -38.70 55.49
N PHE A 36 11.11 -37.54 56.02
CA PHE A 36 11.51 -37.10 57.37
C PHE A 36 10.65 -37.64 58.50
N LEU A 37 9.37 -37.91 58.25
CA LEU A 37 8.42 -38.35 59.27
C LEU A 37 8.00 -39.82 59.08
N GLU A 38 7.72 -40.25 57.86
CA GLU A 38 7.27 -41.63 57.58
C GLU A 38 8.44 -42.62 57.42
N GLY A 39 9.69 -42.14 57.41
CA GLY A 39 10.89 -42.98 57.38
C GLY A 39 11.20 -43.67 56.05
N GLY A 40 10.55 -43.26 54.95
CA GLY A 40 10.80 -43.83 53.63
C GLY A 40 12.22 -43.57 53.12
N SER A 41 12.80 -44.50 52.38
CA SER A 41 14.15 -44.30 51.84
C SER A 41 14.16 -43.18 50.78
N SER A 42 15.29 -42.45 50.67
CA SER A 42 15.41 -41.32 49.74
C SER A 42 15.10 -41.71 48.28
N HIS A 43 15.49 -42.92 47.86
CA HIS A 43 15.21 -43.40 46.49
C HIS A 43 13.74 -43.73 46.27
N GLU A 44 13.08 -44.37 47.24
CA GLU A 44 11.67 -44.74 47.13
C GLU A 44 10.77 -43.52 47.14
N VAL A 45 11.02 -42.57 48.03
CA VAL A 45 10.25 -41.32 48.11
C VAL A 45 10.43 -40.48 46.84
N ALA A 46 11.67 -40.37 46.34
CA ALA A 46 11.93 -39.68 45.07
C ALA A 46 11.10 -40.28 43.94
N ARG A 47 11.10 -41.62 43.79
CA ARG A 47 10.30 -42.31 42.77
C ARG A 47 8.80 -42.12 42.99
N ARG A 48 8.31 -42.24 44.23
CA ARG A 48 6.89 -42.11 44.60
C ARG A 48 6.30 -40.76 44.21
N PHE A 49 7.07 -39.68 44.34
CA PHE A 49 6.64 -38.31 44.05
C PHE A 49 7.20 -37.74 42.73
N GLY A 50 7.84 -38.58 41.90
CA GLY A 50 8.29 -38.22 40.55
C GLY A 50 9.54 -37.33 40.49
N TYR A 51 10.42 -37.40 41.48
CA TYR A 51 11.73 -36.72 41.49
C TYR A 51 12.85 -37.69 41.09
N SER A 52 13.94 -37.15 40.51
CA SER A 52 15.19 -37.90 40.42
C SER A 52 15.83 -38.03 41.82
N PRO A 53 16.57 -39.12 42.12
CA PRO A 53 17.19 -39.29 43.43
C PRO A 53 18.12 -38.13 43.83
N GLY A 54 18.84 -37.55 42.88
CA GLY A 54 19.70 -36.39 43.10
C GLY A 54 18.91 -35.12 43.46
N ALA A 55 17.85 -34.81 42.70
CA ALA A 55 17.02 -33.64 42.95
C ALA A 55 16.31 -33.73 44.31
N PHE A 56 15.85 -34.92 44.70
CA PHE A 56 15.22 -35.12 46.00
C PHE A 56 16.22 -34.96 47.16
N ARG A 57 17.47 -35.42 47.01
CA ARG A 57 18.53 -35.19 48.02
C ARG A 57 18.82 -33.70 48.21
N VAL A 58 18.86 -32.92 47.12
CA VAL A 58 19.02 -31.46 47.20
C VAL A 58 17.83 -30.82 47.92
N LEU A 59 16.61 -31.24 47.63
CA LEU A 59 15.42 -30.76 48.33
C LEU A 59 15.47 -31.07 49.84
N CYS A 60 15.86 -32.28 50.23
CA CYS A 60 16.05 -32.65 51.64
C CYS A 60 17.17 -31.86 52.31
N HIS A 61 18.26 -31.58 51.59
CA HIS A 61 19.36 -30.74 52.07
C HIS A 61 18.90 -29.29 52.31
N GLN A 62 18.22 -28.69 51.33
CA GLN A 62 17.65 -27.35 51.47
C GLN A 62 16.68 -27.28 52.66
N PHE A 63 15.79 -28.26 52.82
CA PHE A 63 14.85 -28.26 53.94
C PHE A 63 15.54 -28.32 55.31
N ARG A 64 16.69 -29.00 55.43
CA ARG A 64 17.47 -29.05 56.68
C ARG A 64 18.15 -27.73 56.99
N HIS A 65 18.77 -27.10 55.99
CA HIS A 65 19.71 -26.01 56.21
C HIS A 65 19.14 -24.61 55.94
N ASP A 66 18.07 -24.50 55.16
CA ASP A 66 17.46 -23.23 54.78
C ASP A 66 16.15 -23.00 55.55
N ARG A 67 16.13 -21.94 56.35
CA ARG A 67 14.95 -21.52 57.12
C ARG A 67 13.85 -20.97 56.22
N GLU A 68 14.19 -20.21 55.19
CA GLU A 68 13.20 -19.65 54.25
C GLU A 68 12.48 -20.77 53.50
N LYS A 69 13.20 -21.84 53.18
CA LYS A 69 12.58 -23.02 52.54
C LYS A 69 11.51 -23.66 53.42
N ARG A 70 11.71 -23.73 54.74
CA ARG A 70 10.69 -24.22 55.68
C ARG A 70 9.50 -23.28 55.77
N ASP A 71 9.77 -21.98 55.86
CA ASP A 71 8.74 -20.94 55.98
C ASP A 71 7.90 -20.81 54.70
N SER A 72 8.38 -21.31 53.56
CA SER A 72 7.67 -21.24 52.27
C SER A 72 6.41 -22.12 52.17
N PHE A 73 6.28 -23.18 52.97
CA PHE A 73 5.18 -24.15 52.81
C PHE A 73 3.83 -23.68 53.34
N PHE A 74 3.82 -22.78 54.32
CA PHE A 74 2.60 -22.32 54.99
C PHE A 74 2.64 -20.82 55.30
N GLN A 75 2.75 -19.99 54.25
CA GLN A 75 2.67 -18.54 54.40
C GLN A 75 1.23 -18.08 54.61
N ASP A 76 1.00 -17.25 55.63
CA ASP A 76 -0.30 -16.59 55.84
C ASP A 76 -0.64 -15.63 54.68
N VAL A 77 -1.89 -15.70 54.20
CA VAL A 77 -2.40 -14.80 53.15
C VAL A 77 -2.54 -13.40 53.73
N ARG A 78 -1.62 -12.49 53.39
CA ARG A 78 -1.74 -11.08 53.76
C ARG A 78 -2.85 -10.40 52.92
N HIS A 79 -3.98 -10.08 53.53
CA HIS A 79 -4.99 -9.21 52.93
C HIS A 79 -4.47 -7.76 52.85
N GLY A 80 -4.57 -7.14 51.67
CA GLY A 80 -4.16 -5.74 51.47
C GLY A 80 -5.08 -4.74 52.21
N PRO A 81 -4.64 -3.48 52.38
CA PRO A 81 -5.40 -2.46 53.10
C PRO A 81 -6.78 -2.17 52.48
N GLN A 82 -7.82 -2.10 53.31
CA GLN A 82 -9.22 -1.88 52.91
C GLN A 82 -9.57 -0.42 52.56
N SER A 83 -8.70 0.56 52.83
CA SER A 83 -8.96 1.98 52.52
C SER A 83 -8.21 2.44 51.27
N ALA A 84 -8.91 3.17 50.40
CA ALA A 84 -8.34 3.71 49.16
C ALA A 84 -8.58 5.23 49.11
N PRO A 85 -7.62 6.04 49.60
CA PRO A 85 -7.80 7.48 49.82
C PRO A 85 -8.26 8.27 48.60
N SER A 86 -7.90 7.82 47.39
CA SER A 86 -8.29 8.46 46.13
C SER A 86 -9.75 8.20 45.75
N ARG A 87 -10.30 7.03 46.09
CA ARG A 87 -11.69 6.64 45.83
C ARG A 87 -12.62 7.30 46.85
N ASP A 88 -12.22 7.32 48.11
CA ASP A 88 -13.05 7.87 49.18
C ASP A 88 -13.26 9.39 49.03
N ARG A 89 -12.26 10.12 48.53
CA ARG A 89 -12.35 11.57 48.24
C ARG A 89 -13.42 11.94 47.21
N VAL A 90 -13.68 11.08 46.22
CA VAL A 90 -14.62 11.36 45.13
C VAL A 90 -15.89 10.52 45.20
N ARG A 91 -16.03 9.64 46.20
CA ARG A 91 -17.11 8.65 46.31
C ARG A 91 -18.50 9.31 46.25
N THR A 92 -18.75 10.32 47.08
CA THR A 92 -20.04 11.03 47.10
C THR A 92 -20.36 11.72 45.77
N LEU A 93 -19.36 12.38 45.16
CA LEU A 93 -19.52 13.07 43.88
C LEU A 93 -19.78 12.08 42.73
N ALA A 94 -19.00 11.00 42.68
CA ALA A 94 -19.14 9.94 41.68
C ALA A 94 -20.51 9.24 41.80
N VAL A 95 -21.00 8.97 43.02
CA VAL A 95 -22.34 8.41 43.25
C VAL A 95 -23.45 9.39 42.83
N ALA A 96 -23.31 10.69 43.13
CA ALA A 96 -24.29 11.69 42.70
C ALA A 96 -24.35 11.82 41.16
N MET A 97 -23.19 11.83 40.50
CA MET A 97 -23.09 11.82 39.04
C MET A 97 -23.65 10.52 38.46
N ARG A 98 -23.43 9.38 39.13
CA ARG A 98 -24.00 8.09 38.73
C ARG A 98 -25.52 8.05 38.84
N LYS A 99 -26.10 8.67 39.86
CA LYS A 99 -27.56 8.81 40.03
C LYS A 99 -28.19 9.69 38.96
N LYS A 100 -27.43 10.63 38.37
CA LYS A 100 -27.81 11.36 37.14
C LYS A 100 -27.63 10.52 35.86
N ASN A 101 -27.43 9.21 36.03
CA ASN A 101 -27.20 8.26 34.97
C ASN A 101 -25.99 8.64 34.10
N LEU A 102 -24.85 9.08 34.66
CA LEU A 102 -23.61 9.32 33.90
C LEU A 102 -22.76 8.04 33.76
N SER A 103 -22.04 7.89 32.64
CA SER A 103 -21.12 6.77 32.44
C SER A 103 -19.83 6.97 33.23
N VAL A 104 -19.03 5.92 33.41
CA VAL A 104 -17.73 6.03 34.11
C VAL A 104 -16.79 7.01 33.41
N TYR A 105 -16.88 7.14 32.08
CA TYR A 105 -16.09 8.09 31.30
C TYR A 105 -16.56 9.53 31.53
N ASP A 106 -17.88 9.75 31.57
CA ASP A 106 -18.44 11.08 31.84
C ASP A 106 -18.13 11.52 33.27
N ILE A 107 -18.27 10.61 34.26
CA ILE A 107 -17.89 10.86 35.66
C ILE A 107 -16.41 11.21 35.76
N GLN A 108 -15.54 10.52 35.03
CA GLN A 108 -14.11 10.84 35.02
C GLN A 108 -13.85 12.24 34.45
N HIS A 109 -14.53 12.61 33.36
CA HIS A 109 -14.38 13.91 32.72
C HIS A 109 -14.83 15.04 33.65
N GLU A 110 -16.01 14.91 34.26
CA GLU A 110 -16.57 15.87 35.23
C GLU A 110 -15.69 15.99 36.49
N LEU A 111 -15.21 14.87 37.04
CA LEU A 111 -14.29 14.89 38.17
C LEU A 111 -12.96 15.55 37.82
N ALA A 112 -12.44 15.32 36.61
CA ALA A 112 -11.21 15.95 36.12
C ALA A 112 -11.39 17.47 35.94
N ALA A 113 -12.55 17.92 35.42
CA ALA A 113 -12.90 19.33 35.33
C ALA A 113 -13.00 19.99 36.72
N ALA A 114 -13.47 19.24 37.73
CA ALA A 114 -13.49 19.66 39.12
C ALA A 114 -12.14 19.50 39.86
N GLY A 115 -11.05 19.15 39.16
CA GLY A 115 -9.70 19.04 39.72
C GLY A 115 -9.37 17.71 40.41
N HIS A 116 -10.26 16.72 40.34
CA HIS A 116 -10.06 15.39 40.92
C HIS A 116 -9.51 14.39 39.89
N LYS A 117 -8.34 13.81 40.16
CA LYS A 117 -7.75 12.76 39.32
C LYS A 117 -8.13 11.36 39.82
N ILE A 118 -8.86 10.61 39.02
CA ILE A 118 -9.19 9.20 39.27
C ILE A 118 -9.18 8.39 37.96
N SER A 119 -8.80 7.12 38.02
CA SER A 119 -8.79 6.23 36.84
C SER A 119 -10.18 5.63 36.58
N ILE A 120 -10.46 5.31 35.31
CA ILE A 120 -11.69 4.61 34.89
C ILE A 120 -11.86 3.28 35.65
N ASN A 121 -10.75 2.56 35.89
CA ASN A 121 -10.80 1.32 36.64
C ASN A 121 -11.18 1.54 38.11
N ALA A 122 -10.59 2.53 38.77
CA ALA A 122 -10.93 2.87 40.17
C ALA A 122 -12.38 3.32 40.31
N LEU A 123 -12.90 4.11 39.36
CA LEU A 123 -14.32 4.46 39.29
C LEU A 123 -15.20 3.24 39.03
N SER A 124 -14.81 2.33 38.14
CA SER A 124 -15.58 1.11 37.86
C SER A 124 -15.69 0.20 39.07
N VAL A 125 -14.61 0.10 39.87
CA VAL A 125 -14.64 -0.61 41.15
C VAL A 125 -15.52 0.12 42.17
N LEU A 126 -15.40 1.45 42.27
CA LEU A 126 -16.25 2.27 43.15
C LEU A 126 -17.73 2.10 42.81
N MET A 127 -18.11 2.14 41.53
CA MET A 127 -19.49 1.90 41.10
C MET A 127 -19.99 0.51 41.52
N ARG A 128 -19.13 -0.51 41.46
CA ARG A 128 -19.48 -1.88 41.87
C ARG A 128 -19.63 -2.00 43.39
N GLU A 129 -18.74 -1.37 44.17
CA GLU A 129 -18.83 -1.31 45.64
C GLU A 129 -20.14 -0.66 46.10
N GLU A 130 -20.56 0.40 45.40
CA GLU A 130 -21.82 1.13 45.67
C GLU A 130 -23.07 0.44 45.07
N GLY A 131 -22.93 -0.77 44.52
CA GLY A 131 -24.05 -1.57 44.01
C GLY A 131 -24.61 -1.14 42.64
N PHE A 132 -23.93 -0.26 41.91
CA PHE A 132 -24.37 0.14 40.56
C PHE A 132 -24.01 -0.92 39.52
N ALA A 133 -25.03 -1.42 38.80
CA ALA A 133 -24.83 -2.26 37.62
C ALA A 133 -24.16 -1.47 36.47
N ARG A 134 -23.53 -2.19 35.54
CA ARG A 134 -22.97 -1.58 34.32
C ARG A 134 -24.11 -0.99 33.49
N LEU A 135 -23.95 0.25 33.01
CA LEU A 135 -24.98 0.83 32.12
C LEU A 135 -24.96 0.10 30.78
N PRO A 136 -26.14 -0.11 30.16
CA PRO A 136 -26.21 -0.53 28.77
C PRO A 136 -25.54 0.52 27.87
N ARG A 137 -25.10 0.08 26.70
CA ARG A 137 -24.50 0.99 25.71
C ARG A 137 -25.58 1.97 25.24
N ARG A 138 -25.40 3.26 25.54
CA ARG A 138 -26.28 4.32 25.05
C ARG A 138 -26.25 4.44 23.54
N ARG A 139 -27.42 4.74 22.97
CA ARG A 139 -27.53 5.22 21.58
C ARG A 139 -26.88 6.61 21.48
N ASP A 140 -26.51 7.04 20.28
CA ASP A 140 -25.70 8.26 20.09
C ASP A 140 -26.45 9.56 20.48
N ASP A 141 -27.78 9.50 20.52
CA ASP A 141 -28.76 10.52 20.94
C ASP A 141 -28.93 10.63 22.47
N GLU A 142 -28.71 9.55 23.22
CA GLU A 142 -28.80 9.53 24.70
C GLU A 142 -27.50 9.98 25.40
N ARG A 143 -26.46 10.30 24.62
CA ARG A 143 -25.17 10.78 25.15
C ARG A 143 -25.25 12.27 25.48
N PRO A 144 -24.60 12.73 26.56
CA PRO A 144 -24.54 14.15 26.89
C PRO A 144 -24.04 14.98 25.71
N ALA A 145 -24.57 16.19 25.55
CA ALA A 145 -24.11 17.12 24.54
C ALA A 145 -22.66 17.51 24.82
N THR A 146 -21.73 16.89 24.08
CA THR A 146 -20.32 17.26 24.06
C THR A 146 -20.03 18.05 22.81
N VAL A 147 -18.97 18.87 22.83
CA VAL A 147 -18.42 19.49 21.62
C VAL A 147 -17.97 18.35 20.70
N LYS A 148 -18.75 18.10 19.64
CA LYS A 148 -18.45 17.08 18.64
C LYS A 148 -17.79 17.75 17.42
N PRO A 149 -16.88 17.07 16.72
CA PRO A 149 -16.42 17.52 15.42
C PRO A 149 -17.63 17.73 14.51
N GLU A 150 -17.60 18.78 13.70
CA GLU A 150 -18.63 19.02 12.70
C GLU A 150 -18.74 17.80 11.77
N ALA A 151 -19.97 17.31 11.58
CA ALA A 151 -20.20 16.16 10.74
C ALA A 151 -20.28 16.62 9.29
N ALA A 152 -19.26 16.30 8.49
CA ALA A 152 -19.31 16.54 7.05
C ALA A 152 -20.53 15.84 6.43
N ALA A 153 -21.16 16.51 5.47
CA ALA A 153 -22.33 16.01 4.75
C ALA A 153 -22.07 14.67 4.05
N VAL A 154 -23.14 14.05 3.54
CA VAL A 154 -23.03 12.81 2.75
C VAL A 154 -22.95 13.17 1.27
N ALA A 155 -21.97 12.60 0.58
CA ALA A 155 -21.80 12.76 -0.86
C ALA A 155 -23.02 12.16 -1.59
N ASN A 156 -23.72 13.01 -2.34
CA ASN A 156 -24.95 12.69 -3.03
C ASN A 156 -25.18 13.68 -4.18
N VAL A 157 -25.20 13.15 -5.41
CA VAL A 157 -25.43 13.92 -6.65
C VAL A 157 -26.81 14.60 -6.65
N LYS A 158 -27.81 14.01 -5.97
CA LYS A 158 -29.19 14.53 -5.96
C LYS A 158 -29.38 15.81 -5.16
N VAL A 159 -28.41 16.17 -4.32
CA VAL A 159 -28.41 17.39 -3.51
C VAL A 159 -27.26 18.33 -3.92
N LEU A 160 -26.78 18.17 -5.16
CA LEU A 160 -25.81 19.08 -5.75
C LEU A 160 -26.42 20.48 -5.84
N ASP A 161 -25.81 21.42 -5.14
CA ASP A 161 -26.23 22.81 -5.14
C ASP A 161 -25.53 23.57 -6.28
N LEU A 162 -26.34 24.16 -7.14
CA LEU A 162 -25.92 24.95 -8.31
C LEU A 162 -26.13 26.46 -8.12
N SER A 163 -26.58 26.87 -6.92
CA SER A 163 -26.88 28.27 -6.63
C SER A 163 -25.62 29.14 -6.59
N PRO A 164 -25.77 30.45 -6.84
CA PRO A 164 -24.64 31.37 -6.75
C PRO A 164 -24.01 31.39 -5.36
N ARG A 165 -22.69 31.18 -5.30
CA ARG A 165 -21.92 31.12 -4.05
C ARG A 165 -20.44 31.34 -4.29
N SER A 166 -19.70 31.62 -3.22
CA SER A 166 -18.24 31.78 -3.28
C SER A 166 -17.57 31.00 -2.16
N PHE A 167 -16.49 30.30 -2.49
CA PHE A 167 -15.70 29.53 -1.52
C PHE A 167 -14.22 29.54 -1.87
N ARG A 168 -13.38 29.17 -0.90
CA ARG A 168 -11.93 28.97 -1.08
C ARG A 168 -11.62 27.49 -1.12
N THR A 169 -10.68 27.10 -1.98
CA THR A 169 -10.21 25.71 -2.09
C THR A 169 -8.69 25.63 -2.09
N ARG A 170 -8.17 24.54 -1.54
CA ARG A 170 -6.75 24.19 -1.53
C ARG A 170 -6.30 23.52 -2.82
N VAL A 171 -7.23 23.08 -3.66
CA VAL A 171 -6.96 22.29 -4.87
C VAL A 171 -7.28 23.06 -6.15
N GLY A 172 -6.98 24.36 -6.19
CA GLY A 172 -7.24 25.23 -7.34
C GLY A 172 -6.66 24.71 -8.65
N GLY A 173 -5.45 24.14 -8.63
CA GLY A 173 -4.85 23.55 -9.83
C GLY A 173 -5.59 22.34 -10.40
N LEU A 174 -6.51 21.72 -9.64
CA LEU A 174 -7.38 20.65 -10.14
C LEU A 174 -8.27 21.13 -11.29
N PHE A 175 -8.69 22.40 -11.29
CA PHE A 175 -9.56 22.95 -12.32
C PHE A 175 -8.89 23.05 -13.69
N LEU A 176 -7.56 23.05 -13.77
CA LEU A 176 -6.83 23.02 -15.05
C LEU A 176 -7.00 21.68 -15.79
N PHE A 177 -7.41 20.61 -15.10
CA PHE A 177 -7.72 19.34 -15.75
C PHE A 177 -9.08 19.35 -16.45
N VAL A 178 -10.01 20.24 -16.09
CA VAL A 178 -11.32 20.34 -16.75
C VAL A 178 -11.19 20.76 -18.23
N PRO A 179 -10.53 21.88 -18.60
CA PRO A 179 -10.27 22.20 -20.00
C PRO A 179 -9.40 21.17 -20.70
N LEU A 180 -8.44 20.56 -19.99
CA LEU A 180 -7.60 19.49 -20.55
C LEU A 180 -8.42 18.26 -20.95
N MET A 181 -9.40 17.89 -20.12
CA MET A 181 -10.30 16.77 -20.36
C MET A 181 -11.47 17.12 -21.28
N ARG A 182 -11.59 18.36 -21.79
CA ARG A 182 -12.67 18.76 -22.71
C ARG A 182 -12.76 17.82 -23.91
N GLU A 183 -11.60 17.45 -24.46
CA GLU A 183 -11.52 16.57 -25.62
C GLU A 183 -11.70 15.09 -25.24
N ILE A 184 -11.56 14.74 -23.95
CA ILE A 184 -11.69 13.37 -23.42
C ILE A 184 -13.15 13.14 -23.04
N ASN A 185 -13.83 12.29 -23.79
CA ASN A 185 -15.18 11.85 -23.51
C ASN A 185 -15.17 10.77 -22.42
N LEU A 186 -14.99 11.21 -21.17
CA LEU A 186 -14.99 10.32 -20.01
C LEU A 186 -16.29 9.52 -19.92
N THR A 187 -17.44 10.13 -20.18
CA THR A 187 -18.74 9.43 -20.16
C THR A 187 -18.75 8.24 -21.13
N ARG A 188 -18.24 8.41 -22.36
CA ARG A 188 -18.11 7.31 -23.34
C ARG A 188 -17.15 6.23 -22.88
N VAL A 189 -16.04 6.58 -22.24
CA VAL A 189 -15.08 5.60 -21.71
C VAL A 189 -15.75 4.77 -20.62
N LEU A 190 -16.43 5.42 -19.68
CA LEU A 190 -17.02 4.74 -18.53
C LEU A 190 -18.31 3.99 -18.90
N SER A 191 -19.03 4.37 -19.95
CA SER A 191 -20.22 3.66 -20.42
C SER A 191 -19.90 2.33 -21.14
N GLN A 192 -18.64 2.10 -21.52
CA GLN A 192 -18.20 0.84 -22.14
C GLN A 192 -17.92 -0.25 -21.11
N VAL A 193 -17.98 0.08 -19.82
CA VAL A 193 -17.50 -0.79 -18.74
C VAL A 193 -18.55 -0.85 -17.64
N ASP A 194 -18.79 -2.04 -17.08
CA ASP A 194 -19.72 -2.23 -15.97
C ASP A 194 -19.13 -1.75 -14.63
N LEU A 195 -19.02 -0.43 -14.47
CA LEU A 195 -18.47 0.18 -13.27
C LEU A 195 -19.52 0.31 -12.16
N PRO A 196 -19.15 0.01 -10.90
CA PRO A 196 -20.10 0.09 -9.81
C PRO A 196 -20.51 1.54 -9.53
N GLY A 197 -21.78 1.75 -9.19
CA GLY A 197 -22.34 3.04 -8.81
C GLY A 197 -23.35 2.91 -7.68
N SER A 198 -23.90 4.02 -7.23
CA SER A 198 -25.10 4.06 -6.39
C SER A 198 -25.98 5.24 -6.83
N GLY A 199 -27.25 5.25 -6.40
CA GLY A 199 -28.13 6.39 -6.67
C GLY A 199 -27.65 7.71 -6.06
N MET A 200 -26.76 7.66 -5.07
CA MET A 200 -26.14 8.86 -4.48
C MET A 200 -24.83 9.23 -5.18
N ILE A 201 -24.01 8.24 -5.56
CA ILE A 201 -22.71 8.45 -6.19
C ILE A 201 -22.62 7.51 -7.39
N PRO A 202 -23.03 7.97 -8.59
CA PRO A 202 -22.92 7.19 -9.81
C PRO A 202 -21.45 6.93 -10.17
N ALA A 203 -21.21 6.00 -11.10
CA ALA A 203 -19.87 5.55 -11.47
C ALA A 203 -18.97 6.71 -11.92
N GLU A 204 -19.48 7.61 -12.75
CA GLU A 204 -18.71 8.75 -13.27
C GLU A 204 -18.21 9.69 -12.17
N GLN A 205 -19.07 10.03 -11.20
CA GLN A 205 -18.72 10.84 -10.02
C GLN A 205 -17.71 10.12 -9.13
N ALA A 206 -17.84 8.80 -8.98
CA ALA A 206 -16.89 8.00 -8.21
C ALA A 206 -15.50 7.99 -8.85
N ILE A 207 -15.43 7.76 -10.17
CA ILE A 207 -14.17 7.79 -10.92
C ILE A 207 -13.55 9.18 -10.89
N ARG A 208 -14.31 10.26 -11.14
CA ARG A 208 -13.78 11.63 -11.02
C ARG A 208 -13.25 11.92 -9.62
N SER A 209 -13.94 11.47 -8.57
CA SER A 209 -13.48 11.65 -7.19
C SER A 209 -12.15 10.93 -6.92
N LEU A 210 -12.03 9.67 -7.34
CA LEU A 210 -10.81 8.89 -7.22
C LEU A 210 -9.65 9.47 -8.04
N LEU A 211 -9.96 9.89 -9.27
CA LEU A 211 -9.01 10.54 -10.17
C LEU A 211 -8.51 11.86 -9.58
N ALA A 212 -9.40 12.69 -9.03
CA ALA A 212 -9.03 13.94 -8.35
C ALA A 212 -8.01 13.69 -7.24
N LEU A 213 -8.18 12.65 -6.41
CA LEU A 213 -7.23 12.31 -5.36
C LEU A 213 -5.84 11.96 -5.91
N LYS A 214 -5.76 11.24 -7.04
CA LYS A 214 -4.48 10.96 -7.72
C LYS A 214 -3.88 12.22 -8.36
N LEU A 215 -4.71 13.07 -8.95
CA LEU A 215 -4.27 14.31 -9.60
C LEU A 215 -3.67 15.30 -8.60
N ILE A 216 -4.15 15.33 -7.35
CA ILE A 216 -3.60 16.18 -6.28
C ILE A 216 -2.51 15.47 -5.44
N SER A 217 -2.02 14.30 -5.88
CA SER A 217 -0.99 13.50 -5.18
C SER A 217 -1.37 13.13 -3.73
N LYS A 218 -2.64 12.82 -3.46
CA LYS A 218 -3.06 12.38 -2.13
C LYS A 218 -2.64 10.92 -1.92
N GLU A 219 -1.80 10.68 -0.90
CA GLU A 219 -1.15 9.37 -0.68
C GLU A 219 -2.13 8.21 -0.53
N ARG A 220 -3.20 8.40 0.23
CA ARG A 220 -4.16 7.32 0.53
C ARG A 220 -5.58 7.83 0.41
N LYS A 221 -6.48 6.96 -0.05
CA LYS A 221 -7.93 7.20 -0.06
C LYS A 221 -8.46 7.57 1.33
N SER A 222 -7.85 7.04 2.40
CA SER A 222 -8.21 7.37 3.79
C SER A 222 -7.92 8.81 4.17
N HIS A 223 -6.91 9.45 3.56
CA HIS A 223 -6.54 10.84 3.83
C HIS A 223 -7.50 11.84 3.18
N VAL A 224 -8.55 11.37 2.48
CA VAL A 224 -9.67 12.20 2.03
C VAL A 224 -10.34 12.92 3.20
N MET A 225 -10.26 12.36 4.41
CA MET A 225 -10.86 12.94 5.62
C MET A 225 -10.31 14.33 5.96
N ASP A 226 -9.11 14.69 5.47
CA ASP A 226 -8.55 16.04 5.62
C ASP A 226 -9.21 17.06 4.69
N LEU A 227 -9.94 16.59 3.67
CA LEU A 227 -10.46 17.36 2.55
C LEU A 227 -11.99 17.30 2.43
N VAL A 228 -12.68 16.66 3.39
CA VAL A 228 -14.15 16.48 3.33
C VAL A 228 -14.95 17.78 3.38
N PHE A 229 -14.31 18.87 3.84
CA PHE A 229 -14.89 20.22 3.83
C PHE A 229 -14.37 21.09 2.68
N ASP A 230 -13.41 20.61 1.88
CA ASP A 230 -12.95 21.34 0.70
C ASP A 230 -13.91 21.04 -0.48
N GLU A 231 -14.58 22.07 -0.96
CA GLU A 231 -15.57 21.96 -2.02
C GLU A 231 -14.95 21.77 -3.42
N GLY A 232 -13.64 22.02 -3.60
CA GLY A 232 -13.00 21.99 -4.91
C GLY A 232 -13.00 20.60 -5.56
N ILE A 233 -12.73 19.55 -4.77
CA ILE A 233 -12.80 18.16 -5.24
C ILE A 233 -14.26 17.78 -5.54
N ALA A 234 -15.19 18.21 -4.70
CA ALA A 234 -16.61 17.92 -4.87
C ALA A 234 -17.16 18.54 -6.16
N LEU A 235 -16.82 19.82 -6.42
CA LEU A 235 -17.17 20.52 -7.65
C LEU A 235 -16.55 19.86 -8.89
N PHE A 236 -15.26 19.50 -8.82
CA PHE A 236 -14.60 18.75 -9.90
C PHE A 236 -15.30 17.41 -10.18
N ALA A 237 -15.74 16.70 -9.14
CA ALA A 237 -16.40 15.41 -9.27
C ALA A 237 -17.88 15.51 -9.70
N GLY A 238 -18.53 16.65 -9.51
CA GLY A 238 -19.98 16.81 -9.70
C GLY A 238 -20.79 16.27 -8.52
N LEU A 239 -20.33 16.55 -7.30
CA LEU A 239 -20.96 16.15 -6.04
C LEU A 239 -21.07 17.35 -5.10
N ASN A 240 -22.00 17.27 -4.13
CA ASN A 240 -22.15 18.27 -3.07
C ASN A 240 -20.94 18.28 -2.11
N VAL A 241 -20.38 17.11 -1.80
CA VAL A 241 -19.17 16.92 -0.99
C VAL A 241 -18.37 15.71 -1.48
N VAL A 242 -17.10 15.62 -1.07
CA VAL A 242 -16.22 14.50 -1.44
C VAL A 242 -16.69 13.18 -0.79
N PRO A 243 -16.70 12.04 -1.51
CA PRO A 243 -17.01 10.75 -0.91
C PRO A 243 -16.06 10.39 0.25
N LYS A 244 -16.64 9.89 1.35
CA LYS A 244 -15.89 9.52 2.56
C LYS A 244 -15.01 8.29 2.32
N ARG A 245 -13.99 8.11 3.18
CA ARG A 245 -13.03 7.01 3.10
C ARG A 245 -13.65 5.62 2.95
N SER A 246 -14.78 5.36 3.62
CA SER A 246 -15.47 4.07 3.60
C SER A 246 -16.02 3.74 2.22
N TYR A 247 -16.63 4.72 1.56
CA TYR A 247 -17.12 4.56 0.19
C TYR A 247 -15.96 4.32 -0.79
N LEU A 248 -14.91 5.15 -0.74
CA LEU A 248 -13.78 5.04 -1.67
C LEU A 248 -13.02 3.71 -1.53
N ALA A 249 -12.88 3.19 -0.30
CA ALA A 249 -12.26 1.89 -0.06
C ALA A 249 -13.16 0.72 -0.49
N ALA A 250 -14.48 0.83 -0.28
CA ALA A 250 -15.44 -0.18 -0.72
C ALA A 250 -15.56 -0.21 -2.26
N TYR A 251 -15.43 0.94 -2.92
CA TYR A 251 -15.57 1.07 -4.37
C TYR A 251 -14.63 0.12 -5.12
N SER A 252 -13.33 0.17 -4.82
CA SER A 252 -12.32 -0.69 -5.47
C SER A 252 -12.51 -2.18 -5.17
N SER A 253 -13.30 -2.54 -4.17
CA SER A 253 -13.60 -3.95 -3.85
C SER A 253 -14.68 -4.54 -4.75
N ARG A 254 -15.40 -3.69 -5.50
CA ARG A 254 -16.53 -4.07 -6.36
C ARG A 254 -16.16 -4.09 -7.85
N VAL A 255 -14.89 -3.83 -8.18
CA VAL A 255 -14.39 -3.83 -9.56
C VAL A 255 -13.63 -5.12 -9.78
N ALA A 256 -14.07 -5.95 -10.72
CA ALA A 256 -13.38 -7.16 -11.13
C ALA A 256 -12.14 -6.82 -11.97
N HIS A 257 -11.22 -7.79 -12.09
CA HIS A 257 -9.99 -7.58 -12.87
C HIS A 257 -10.29 -7.37 -14.36
N GLU A 258 -11.26 -8.10 -14.91
CA GLU A 258 -11.70 -8.00 -16.31
C GLU A 258 -12.27 -6.60 -16.59
N THR A 259 -13.14 -6.10 -15.71
CA THR A 259 -13.68 -4.73 -15.76
C THR A 259 -12.56 -3.70 -15.71
N ASN A 260 -11.49 -3.95 -14.94
CA ASN A 260 -10.34 -3.06 -14.86
C ASN A 260 -9.53 -3.05 -16.17
N LEU A 261 -9.34 -4.21 -16.80
CA LEU A 261 -8.69 -4.34 -18.12
C LEU A 261 -9.51 -3.64 -19.22
N GLU A 262 -10.84 -3.78 -19.21
CA GLU A 262 -11.73 -3.08 -20.14
C GLU A 262 -11.64 -1.56 -19.97
N LEU A 263 -11.64 -1.07 -18.72
CA LEU A 263 -11.44 0.35 -18.42
C LEU A 263 -10.07 0.84 -18.89
N MET A 264 -9.03 0.03 -18.71
CA MET A 264 -7.68 0.33 -19.19
C MET A 264 -7.65 0.47 -20.71
N GLY A 265 -8.27 -0.47 -21.42
CA GLY A 265 -8.41 -0.46 -22.87
C GLY A 265 -9.15 0.78 -23.39
N ALA A 266 -10.36 1.01 -22.87
CA ALA A 266 -11.20 2.13 -23.26
C ALA A 266 -10.53 3.48 -22.97
N TRP A 267 -9.83 3.61 -21.84
CA TRP A 267 -9.05 4.80 -21.53
C TRP A 267 -7.85 4.97 -22.46
N PHE A 268 -7.10 3.89 -22.71
CA PHE A 268 -5.91 3.88 -23.55
C PHE A 268 -6.20 4.29 -25.01
N GLU A 269 -7.35 3.92 -25.53
CA GLU A 269 -7.85 4.38 -26.84
C GLU A 269 -8.27 5.85 -26.82
N GLU A 270 -9.01 6.27 -25.80
CA GLU A 270 -9.54 7.63 -25.72
C GLU A 270 -8.43 8.69 -25.57
N VAL A 271 -7.40 8.42 -24.75
CA VAL A 271 -6.27 9.36 -24.64
C VAL A 271 -5.47 9.45 -25.94
N GLN A 272 -5.41 8.37 -26.71
CA GLN A 272 -4.77 8.41 -28.03
C GLN A 272 -5.58 9.27 -29.00
N ARG A 273 -6.90 9.08 -29.04
CA ARG A 273 -7.82 9.87 -29.88
C ARG A 273 -7.68 11.38 -29.62
N THR A 274 -7.39 11.75 -28.38
CA THR A 274 -7.26 13.15 -27.95
C THR A 274 -5.86 13.75 -28.10
N GLY A 275 -4.92 12.99 -28.66
CA GLY A 275 -3.61 13.50 -29.07
C GLY A 275 -2.43 12.99 -28.22
N LEU A 276 -2.65 12.05 -27.29
CA LEU A 276 -1.52 11.34 -26.67
C LEU A 276 -0.89 10.42 -27.73
N LYS A 277 0.32 10.76 -28.15
CA LYS A 277 1.08 9.97 -29.11
C LYS A 277 1.44 8.60 -28.51
N ARG A 278 1.88 7.69 -29.38
CA ARG A 278 2.40 6.38 -29.01
C ARG A 278 3.77 6.18 -29.64
N GLY A 279 4.74 5.84 -28.83
CA GLY A 279 5.99 5.23 -29.23
C GLY A 279 5.83 3.75 -29.52
N SER A 280 6.81 3.19 -30.21
CA SER A 280 6.84 1.78 -30.59
C SER A 280 7.78 0.94 -29.72
N SER A 281 8.53 1.59 -28.84
CA SER A 281 9.49 0.98 -27.91
C SER A 281 8.97 1.11 -26.48
N ILE A 282 8.78 -0.02 -25.81
CA ILE A 282 8.11 -0.12 -24.51
C ILE A 282 9.10 -0.66 -23.48
N ASP A 283 9.24 0.05 -22.36
CA ASP A 283 9.97 -0.43 -21.21
C ASP A 283 9.02 -1.22 -20.29
N LEU A 284 9.42 -2.43 -19.90
CA LEU A 284 8.66 -3.29 -19.00
C LEU A 284 9.41 -3.47 -17.68
N ASP A 285 8.67 -3.51 -16.58
CA ASP A 285 9.23 -3.72 -15.25
C ASP A 285 8.26 -4.39 -14.28
N PHE A 286 8.81 -5.00 -13.25
CA PHE A 286 8.08 -5.47 -12.09
C PHE A 286 8.32 -4.58 -10.89
N HIS A 287 7.24 -4.10 -10.28
CA HIS A 287 7.28 -3.42 -9.01
C HIS A 287 6.66 -4.29 -7.92
N THR A 288 7.26 -4.33 -6.74
CA THR A 288 6.66 -5.01 -5.59
C THR A 288 6.16 -3.96 -4.62
N VAL A 289 4.84 -3.93 -4.44
CA VAL A 289 4.22 -3.08 -3.42
C VAL A 289 4.34 -3.81 -2.06
N PRO A 290 5.09 -3.26 -1.08
CA PRO A 290 5.43 -3.97 0.14
C PRO A 290 4.23 -4.14 1.07
N ALA A 291 3.96 -5.38 1.49
CA ALA A 291 2.89 -5.73 2.41
C ALA A 291 3.41 -5.97 3.84
N ASN A 292 2.89 -5.24 4.81
CA ASN A 292 3.18 -5.46 6.23
C ASN A 292 2.06 -6.29 6.89
N THR A 293 1.90 -7.56 6.48
CA THR A 293 0.91 -8.48 7.06
C THR A 293 1.48 -9.89 7.25
N GLY A 294 1.13 -10.52 8.37
CA GLY A 294 1.38 -11.95 8.59
C GLY A 294 0.25 -12.83 8.06
N GLU A 295 -0.99 -12.30 8.07
CA GLU A 295 -2.23 -13.07 7.94
C GLU A 295 -2.62 -13.32 6.48
N GLU A 296 -2.36 -12.38 5.58
CA GLU A 296 -2.72 -12.55 4.17
C GLU A 296 -1.80 -13.57 3.48
N PRO A 297 -2.33 -14.44 2.60
CA PRO A 297 -1.57 -15.48 1.89
C PRO A 297 -0.75 -14.91 0.72
N LEU A 298 -0.10 -13.76 0.92
CA LEU A 298 0.73 -13.10 -0.09
C LEU A 298 2.08 -13.82 -0.26
N GLU A 299 2.52 -13.92 -1.51
CA GLU A 299 3.84 -14.44 -1.85
C GLU A 299 4.95 -13.44 -1.51
N LYS A 300 6.17 -13.98 -1.33
CA LYS A 300 7.36 -13.15 -1.15
C LYS A 300 7.93 -12.73 -2.50
N HIS A 301 8.01 -11.43 -2.74
CA HIS A 301 8.65 -10.83 -3.90
C HIS A 301 9.80 -9.91 -3.45
N TYR A 302 10.75 -9.66 -4.35
CA TYR A 302 11.92 -8.85 -4.05
C TYR A 302 11.54 -7.36 -4.03
N VAL A 303 11.81 -6.69 -2.91
CA VAL A 303 11.59 -5.24 -2.75
C VAL A 303 12.94 -4.54 -2.86
N SER A 304 13.15 -3.83 -3.98
CA SER A 304 14.40 -3.14 -4.30
C SER A 304 14.83 -2.14 -3.22
N SER A 305 13.90 -1.30 -2.76
CA SER A 305 14.14 -0.27 -1.72
C SER A 305 14.56 -0.84 -0.37
N ARG A 306 14.28 -2.12 -0.10
CA ARG A 306 14.66 -2.83 1.13
C ARG A 306 15.73 -3.90 0.90
N SER A 307 16.17 -4.08 -0.34
CA SER A 307 17.15 -5.09 -0.76
C SER A 307 16.84 -6.51 -0.22
N ARG A 308 15.56 -6.87 -0.12
CA ARG A 308 15.14 -8.17 0.44
C ARG A 308 13.82 -8.66 -0.14
N SER A 309 13.63 -9.98 -0.13
CA SER A 309 12.35 -10.59 -0.45
C SER A 309 11.42 -10.59 0.76
N GLN A 310 10.22 -10.04 0.60
CA GLN A 310 9.18 -9.99 1.65
C GLN A 310 7.79 -10.13 1.03
N LYS A 311 6.78 -10.38 1.87
CA LYS A 311 5.39 -10.41 1.39
C LYS A 311 5.04 -9.08 0.71
N GLY A 312 4.36 -9.15 -0.42
CA GLY A 312 4.02 -7.99 -1.23
C GLY A 312 3.06 -8.36 -2.35
N ILE A 313 2.56 -7.34 -3.03
CA ILE A 313 1.77 -7.49 -4.25
C ILE A 313 2.68 -7.18 -5.43
N LEU A 314 2.86 -8.15 -6.32
CA LEU A 314 3.63 -7.97 -7.53
C LEU A 314 2.78 -7.24 -8.58
N VAL A 315 3.39 -6.23 -9.20
CA VAL A 315 2.77 -5.38 -10.21
C VAL A 315 3.64 -5.38 -11.45
N PHE A 316 3.05 -5.70 -12.59
CA PHE A 316 3.66 -5.51 -13.90
C PHE A 316 3.32 -4.12 -14.42
N LEU A 317 4.31 -3.42 -14.98
CA LEU A 317 4.15 -2.08 -15.55
C LEU A 317 4.74 -2.04 -16.96
N ALA A 318 3.99 -1.47 -17.91
CA ALA A 318 4.49 -1.15 -19.24
C ALA A 318 4.47 0.36 -19.46
N ARG A 319 5.60 0.91 -19.88
CA ARG A 319 5.78 2.34 -20.12
C ARG A 319 6.25 2.59 -21.54
N ASP A 320 5.61 3.53 -22.20
CA ASP A 320 6.08 4.06 -23.46
C ASP A 320 7.41 4.83 -23.25
N ALA A 321 8.48 4.38 -23.88
CA ALA A 321 9.81 4.99 -23.69
C ALA A 321 9.90 6.38 -24.33
N THR A 322 9.13 6.62 -25.40
CA THR A 322 9.14 7.88 -26.15
C THR A 322 8.30 8.92 -25.43
N GLU A 323 7.06 8.57 -25.15
CA GLU A 323 6.06 9.47 -24.57
C GLU A 323 6.14 9.51 -23.04
N ARG A 324 6.89 8.58 -22.43
CA ARG A 324 7.15 8.53 -21.00
C ARG A 324 5.88 8.31 -20.16
N VAL A 325 4.85 7.70 -20.74
CA VAL A 325 3.56 7.44 -20.09
C VAL A 325 3.40 5.95 -19.80
N LEU A 326 2.80 5.63 -18.66
CA LEU A 326 2.39 4.26 -18.36
C LEU A 326 1.18 3.91 -19.23
N CYS A 327 1.24 2.78 -19.93
CA CYS A 327 0.22 2.36 -20.88
C CYS A 327 -0.47 1.06 -20.51
N TYR A 328 0.11 0.28 -19.59
CA TYR A 328 -0.48 -0.95 -19.08
C TYR A 328 0.02 -1.23 -17.67
N SER A 329 -0.84 -1.81 -16.83
CA SER A 329 -0.47 -2.30 -15.50
C SER A 329 -1.31 -3.49 -15.10
N ASN A 330 -0.73 -4.44 -14.38
CA ASN A 330 -1.47 -5.56 -13.80
C ASN A 330 -0.93 -5.90 -12.41
N ALA A 331 -1.78 -5.86 -11.38
CA ALA A 331 -1.39 -6.17 -10.01
C ALA A 331 -1.96 -7.50 -9.49
N GLY A 332 -1.28 -8.06 -8.51
CA GLY A 332 -1.71 -9.30 -7.85
C GLY A 332 -1.21 -10.55 -8.55
N LEU A 333 -0.16 -10.42 -9.39
CA LEU A 333 0.44 -11.53 -10.11
C LEU A 333 1.12 -12.51 -9.15
N THR A 334 0.81 -13.79 -9.30
CA THR A 334 1.55 -14.87 -8.64
C THR A 334 2.90 -15.10 -9.32
N LYS A 335 3.82 -15.78 -8.64
CA LYS A 335 5.09 -16.22 -9.24
C LYS A 335 4.93 -17.09 -10.48
N SER A 336 3.86 -17.89 -10.54
CA SER A 336 3.56 -18.71 -11.72
C SER A 336 3.12 -17.88 -12.93
N GLU A 337 2.47 -16.75 -12.70
CA GLU A 337 1.96 -15.88 -13.78
C GLU A 337 3.02 -14.89 -14.27
N GLN A 338 3.96 -14.50 -13.39
CA GLN A 338 4.96 -13.47 -13.63
C GLN A 338 5.61 -13.55 -15.02
N ALA A 339 6.15 -14.71 -15.39
CA ALA A 339 6.88 -14.82 -16.65
C ALA A 339 6.00 -14.65 -17.90
N GLY A 340 4.72 -15.02 -17.82
CA GLY A 340 3.78 -14.98 -18.96
C GLY A 340 3.13 -13.61 -19.18
N GLU A 341 3.22 -12.71 -18.21
CA GLU A 341 2.56 -11.39 -18.26
C GLU A 341 3.02 -10.54 -19.46
N ILE A 342 4.27 -10.69 -19.88
CA ILE A 342 4.78 -10.01 -21.09
C ILE A 342 3.97 -10.34 -22.35
N LEU A 343 3.48 -11.58 -22.48
CA LEU A 343 2.66 -11.99 -23.62
C LEU A 343 1.23 -11.45 -23.50
N ARG A 344 0.68 -11.40 -22.28
CA ARG A 344 -0.62 -10.76 -22.03
C ARG A 344 -0.59 -9.27 -22.38
N PHE A 345 0.49 -8.56 -22.04
CA PHE A 345 0.70 -7.18 -22.47
C PHE A 345 0.76 -7.07 -24.00
N VAL A 346 1.47 -7.97 -24.69
CA VAL A 346 1.54 -7.98 -26.16
C VAL A 346 0.15 -8.17 -26.78
N ASP A 347 -0.66 -9.07 -26.22
CA ASP A 347 -2.03 -9.33 -26.69
C ASP A 347 -2.93 -8.12 -26.43
N PHE A 348 -2.84 -7.50 -25.25
CA PHE A 348 -3.51 -6.23 -24.93
C PHE A 348 -3.13 -5.12 -25.91
N TRP A 349 -1.83 -4.95 -26.18
CA TRP A 349 -1.33 -3.94 -27.11
C TRP A 349 -1.88 -4.17 -28.52
N LYS A 350 -1.87 -5.42 -29.00
CA LYS A 350 -2.41 -5.77 -30.31
C LYS A 350 -3.90 -5.47 -30.42
N ALA A 351 -4.68 -5.80 -29.39
CA ALA A 351 -6.12 -5.56 -29.38
C ALA A 351 -6.47 -4.07 -29.55
N HIS A 352 -5.74 -3.17 -28.89
CA HIS A 352 -6.07 -1.73 -28.85
C HIS A 352 -5.25 -0.86 -29.82
N THR A 353 -4.26 -1.43 -30.50
CA THR A 353 -3.46 -0.71 -31.51
C THR A 353 -3.57 -1.29 -32.91
N GLY A 354 -4.12 -2.51 -33.05
CA GLY A 354 -4.16 -3.27 -34.30
C GLY A 354 -2.82 -3.89 -34.73
N GLY A 355 -1.70 -3.52 -34.07
CA GLY A 355 -0.35 -3.99 -34.41
C GLY A 355 0.39 -4.53 -33.18
N LEU A 356 1.51 -5.22 -33.41
CA LEU A 356 2.38 -5.65 -32.31
C LEU A 356 3.32 -4.51 -31.89
N PRO A 357 3.77 -4.46 -30.62
CA PRO A 357 4.82 -3.53 -30.23
C PRO A 357 6.10 -3.83 -31.01
N GLN A 358 6.85 -2.81 -31.43
CA GLN A 358 8.06 -3.04 -32.24
C GLN A 358 9.22 -3.52 -31.38
N GLU A 359 9.39 -2.95 -30.18
CA GLU A 359 10.49 -3.26 -29.28
C GLU A 359 10.03 -3.31 -27.81
N LEU A 360 10.48 -4.34 -27.09
CA LEU A 360 10.30 -4.49 -25.65
C LEU A 360 11.65 -4.48 -24.92
N VAL A 361 11.82 -3.62 -23.92
CA VAL A 361 13.07 -3.51 -23.16
C VAL A 361 12.81 -3.80 -21.68
N PHE A 362 13.50 -4.80 -21.13
CA PHE A 362 13.22 -5.33 -19.79
C PHE A 362 14.43 -5.94 -19.09
N ASP A 363 14.30 -6.28 -17.80
CA ASP A 363 15.38 -6.81 -16.99
C ASP A 363 15.60 -8.32 -17.24
N SER A 364 16.65 -8.89 -16.64
CA SER A 364 16.98 -10.32 -16.83
C SER A 364 16.04 -11.31 -16.13
N GLN A 365 15.07 -10.82 -15.34
CA GLN A 365 14.20 -11.67 -14.52
C GLN A 365 12.73 -11.60 -14.95
N LEU A 366 12.38 -10.68 -15.83
CA LEU A 366 11.01 -10.41 -16.24
C LEU A 366 10.35 -11.61 -16.92
N THR A 367 11.10 -12.38 -17.73
CA THR A 367 10.54 -13.53 -18.45
C THR A 367 11.56 -14.64 -18.72
N THR A 368 11.11 -15.73 -19.34
CA THR A 368 11.89 -16.93 -19.66
C THR A 368 12.35 -16.94 -21.11
N TYR A 369 13.36 -17.74 -21.43
CA TYR A 369 13.82 -17.92 -22.82
C TYR A 369 12.74 -18.50 -23.75
N SER A 370 11.82 -19.32 -23.23
CA SER A 370 10.69 -19.82 -24.01
C SER A 370 9.76 -18.69 -24.47
N HIS A 371 9.46 -17.72 -23.61
CA HIS A 371 8.67 -16.55 -23.99
C HIS A 371 9.48 -15.60 -24.89
N LEU A 372 10.80 -15.46 -24.71
CA LEU A 372 11.64 -14.75 -25.69
C LEU A 372 11.57 -15.37 -27.08
N ASN A 373 11.53 -16.70 -27.16
CA ASN A 373 11.35 -17.42 -28.42
C ASN A 373 9.98 -17.11 -29.05
N GLU A 374 8.94 -16.99 -28.23
CA GLU A 374 7.62 -16.61 -28.70
C GLU A 374 7.56 -15.16 -29.21
N LEU A 375 8.16 -14.21 -28.50
CA LEU A 375 8.30 -12.83 -28.98
C LEU A 375 9.02 -12.80 -30.34
N ASN A 376 10.09 -13.58 -30.47
CA ASN A 376 10.82 -13.70 -31.73
C ASN A 376 9.97 -14.26 -32.87
N ARG A 377 9.20 -15.33 -32.62
CA ARG A 377 8.27 -15.91 -33.62
C ARG A 377 7.18 -14.93 -34.04
N ARG A 378 6.77 -14.03 -33.14
CA ARG A 378 5.81 -12.95 -33.42
C ARG A 378 6.46 -11.73 -34.11
N GLY A 379 7.78 -11.73 -34.35
CA GLY A 379 8.50 -10.64 -34.99
C GLY A 379 8.72 -9.41 -34.09
N ILE A 380 8.59 -9.58 -32.77
CA ILE A 380 8.76 -8.51 -31.78
C ILE A 380 10.24 -8.45 -31.40
N LEU A 381 10.84 -7.26 -31.49
CA LEU A 381 12.21 -7.05 -31.04
C LEU A 381 12.24 -6.95 -29.51
N PHE A 382 13.29 -7.46 -28.90
CA PHE A 382 13.51 -7.29 -27.47
C PHE A 382 14.95 -6.98 -27.12
N MET A 383 15.13 -6.35 -25.96
CA MET A 383 16.44 -6.07 -25.38
C MET A 383 16.37 -6.30 -23.87
N THR A 384 17.27 -7.16 -23.36
CA THR A 384 17.30 -7.52 -21.94
C THR A 384 18.73 -7.71 -21.43
N LEU A 385 18.88 -7.78 -20.11
CA LEU A 385 20.12 -8.23 -19.49
C LEU A 385 20.20 -9.76 -19.47
N ARG A 386 21.42 -10.28 -19.62
CA ARG A 386 21.72 -11.68 -19.39
C ARG A 386 22.36 -11.84 -18.01
N ARG A 387 21.84 -12.78 -17.22
CA ARG A 387 22.43 -13.10 -15.91
C ARG A 387 23.85 -13.65 -16.08
N ARG A 388 24.78 -13.15 -15.27
CA ARG A 388 26.18 -13.57 -15.27
C ARG A 388 26.32 -14.93 -14.61
N SER A 389 27.18 -15.78 -15.14
CA SER A 389 27.65 -17.00 -14.48
C SER A 389 29.17 -16.96 -14.36
N ARG A 390 29.75 -17.63 -13.36
CA ARG A 390 31.21 -17.68 -13.19
C ARG A 390 31.93 -18.17 -14.44
N ARG A 391 31.37 -19.20 -15.09
CA ARG A 391 31.88 -19.74 -16.36
C ARG A 391 31.86 -18.68 -17.46
N MET A 392 30.73 -17.98 -17.64
CA MET A 392 30.59 -16.94 -18.64
C MET A 392 31.55 -15.77 -18.40
N LEU A 393 31.74 -15.35 -17.15
CA LEU A 393 32.71 -14.32 -16.81
C LEU A 393 34.14 -14.78 -17.12
N GLY A 394 34.51 -16.02 -16.80
CA GLY A 394 35.81 -16.58 -17.19
C GLY A 394 36.03 -16.61 -18.71
N GLU A 395 35.00 -16.98 -19.47
CA GLU A 395 35.02 -16.96 -20.94
C GLU A 395 35.18 -15.52 -21.49
N ILE A 396 34.50 -14.54 -20.89
CA ILE A 396 34.60 -13.12 -21.28
C ILE A 396 36.00 -12.56 -20.96
N TRP A 397 36.52 -12.81 -19.76
CA TRP A 397 37.82 -12.29 -19.33
C TRP A 397 39.00 -12.96 -20.03
N SER A 398 38.83 -14.16 -20.57
CA SER A 398 39.86 -14.84 -21.38
C SER A 398 39.90 -14.38 -22.84
N ARG A 399 38.97 -13.51 -23.29
CA ARG A 399 39.01 -12.96 -24.64
C ARG A 399 40.24 -12.06 -24.85
N PRO A 400 40.94 -12.17 -26.00
CA PRO A 400 42.08 -11.32 -26.28
C PRO A 400 41.65 -9.85 -26.44
N ALA A 401 42.57 -8.92 -26.15
CA ALA A 401 42.30 -7.48 -26.25
C ALA A 401 41.79 -7.04 -27.63
N SER A 402 42.22 -7.72 -28.70
CA SER A 402 41.80 -7.47 -30.09
C SER A 402 40.33 -7.79 -30.37
N ALA A 403 39.67 -8.62 -29.54
CA ALA A 403 38.25 -8.92 -29.68
C ALA A 403 37.36 -7.76 -29.20
N TRP A 404 37.89 -6.87 -28.37
CA TRP A 404 37.16 -5.74 -27.80
C TRP A 404 37.21 -4.53 -28.71
N ARG A 405 36.06 -3.88 -28.89
CA ARG A 405 35.93 -2.66 -29.69
C ARG A 405 35.54 -1.50 -28.79
N ARG A 406 36.14 -0.34 -28.97
CA ARG A 406 35.65 0.89 -28.32
C ARG A 406 34.50 1.45 -29.11
N ILE A 407 33.43 1.81 -28.41
CA ILE A 407 32.31 2.57 -28.98
C ILE A 407 32.24 3.95 -28.33
N THR A 408 31.50 4.88 -28.93
CA THR A 408 31.26 6.21 -28.34
C THR A 408 29.78 6.37 -28.04
N LEU A 409 29.45 6.68 -26.80
CA LEU A 409 28.10 6.95 -26.32
C LEU A 409 27.90 8.45 -26.15
N GLN A 410 27.05 9.05 -26.97
CA GLN A 410 26.88 10.52 -26.98
C GLN A 410 26.17 11.08 -25.75
N SER A 411 25.37 10.25 -25.06
CA SER A 411 24.44 10.68 -24.00
C SER A 411 24.91 10.43 -22.56
N LEU A 412 26.12 9.90 -22.36
CA LEU A 412 26.67 9.63 -21.02
C LEU A 412 27.70 10.69 -20.60
N THR A 413 27.90 10.83 -19.29
CA THR A 413 28.93 11.71 -18.72
C THR A 413 30.32 11.38 -19.27
N ARG A 414 31.21 12.39 -19.31
CA ARG A 414 32.53 12.30 -19.98
C ARG A 414 33.35 11.07 -19.56
N THR A 415 33.20 10.61 -18.31
CA THR A 415 33.89 9.45 -17.73
C THR A 415 33.49 8.10 -18.36
N PHE A 416 32.24 7.94 -18.79
CA PHE A 416 31.72 6.66 -19.33
C PHE A 416 31.40 6.73 -20.83
N ARG A 417 31.97 7.71 -21.52
CA ARG A 417 31.66 8.03 -22.91
C ARG A 417 32.15 6.98 -23.90
N THR A 418 33.22 6.25 -23.56
CA THR A 418 33.88 5.33 -24.50
C THR A 418 34.10 3.93 -23.92
N PRO A 419 33.03 3.17 -23.66
CA PRO A 419 33.16 1.81 -23.13
C PRO A 419 33.73 0.85 -24.18
N ARG A 420 34.27 -0.27 -23.70
CA ARG A 420 34.69 -1.39 -24.52
C ARG A 420 33.55 -2.40 -24.64
N VAL A 421 33.33 -2.90 -25.85
CA VAL A 421 32.29 -3.89 -26.15
C VAL A 421 32.86 -5.12 -26.84
N LEU A 422 32.29 -6.26 -26.48
CA LEU A 422 32.42 -7.53 -27.18
C LEU A 422 31.04 -7.88 -27.76
N ASP A 423 30.96 -8.03 -29.08
CA ASP A 423 29.72 -8.21 -29.84
C ASP A 423 29.72 -9.59 -30.49
N GLU A 424 28.84 -10.46 -30.02
CA GLU A 424 28.84 -11.89 -30.33
C GLU A 424 27.46 -12.38 -30.75
N ARG A 425 27.42 -13.43 -31.57
CA ARG A 425 26.21 -14.22 -31.80
C ARG A 425 26.27 -15.48 -30.96
N ILE A 426 25.19 -15.78 -30.27
CA ILE A 426 25.08 -16.91 -29.36
C ILE A 426 23.77 -17.68 -29.61
N ARG A 427 23.73 -18.93 -29.15
CA ARG A 427 22.51 -19.73 -29.08
C ARG A 427 22.21 -20.04 -27.63
N LEU A 428 20.93 -20.03 -27.26
CA LEU A 428 20.47 -20.34 -25.91
C LEU A 428 19.50 -21.50 -25.93
N ARG A 429 19.56 -22.35 -24.90
CA ARG A 429 18.59 -23.42 -24.73
C ARG A 429 17.19 -22.83 -24.52
N GLY A 430 16.21 -23.31 -25.27
CA GLY A 430 14.82 -22.83 -25.20
C GLY A 430 14.55 -21.60 -26.07
N TYR A 431 15.51 -21.18 -26.89
CA TYR A 431 15.35 -20.15 -27.91
C TYR A 431 15.83 -20.69 -29.26
N GLU A 432 15.04 -20.52 -30.31
CA GLU A 432 15.36 -20.97 -31.66
C GLU A 432 15.98 -19.82 -32.46
N GLY A 433 17.13 -20.10 -33.08
CA GLY A 433 17.89 -19.13 -33.85
C GLY A 433 19.03 -18.47 -33.06
N ASP A 434 19.63 -17.46 -33.68
CA ASP A 434 20.77 -16.76 -33.13
C ASP A 434 20.30 -15.51 -32.36
N LEU A 435 20.87 -15.32 -31.17
CA LEU A 435 20.76 -14.08 -30.41
C LEU A 435 22.06 -13.30 -30.48
N ARG A 436 21.95 -11.99 -30.39
CA ARG A 436 23.11 -11.13 -30.23
C ARG A 436 23.36 -10.86 -28.75
N GLN A 437 24.60 -11.08 -28.34
CA GLN A 437 25.11 -10.73 -27.03
C GLN A 437 26.08 -9.56 -27.19
N VAL A 438 25.84 -8.48 -26.44
CA VAL A 438 26.80 -7.36 -26.33
C VAL A 438 27.25 -7.26 -24.89
N THR A 439 28.50 -7.64 -24.64
CA THR A 439 29.16 -7.48 -23.35
C THR A 439 29.84 -6.12 -23.31
N VAL A 440 29.60 -5.35 -22.26
CA VAL A 440 30.10 -3.98 -22.11
C VAL A 440 30.92 -3.87 -20.81
N THR A 441 32.13 -3.33 -20.93
CA THR A 441 33.02 -2.99 -19.82
C THR A 441 33.30 -1.48 -19.81
N ASP A 442 33.87 -0.99 -18.70
CA ASP A 442 34.20 0.43 -18.50
C ASP A 442 32.97 1.37 -18.47
N LEU A 443 31.80 0.86 -18.05
CA LEU A 443 30.57 1.64 -17.79
C LEU A 443 30.43 2.08 -16.32
N GLY A 444 31.47 1.92 -15.49
CA GLY A 444 31.46 2.28 -14.07
C GLY A 444 31.01 1.17 -13.12
N HIS A 445 30.75 -0.03 -13.62
CA HIS A 445 30.56 -1.23 -12.81
C HIS A 445 31.83 -2.08 -12.80
N GLU A 446 32.13 -2.74 -11.67
CA GLU A 446 33.26 -3.68 -11.56
C GLU A 446 33.11 -4.86 -12.52
N ASP A 447 31.89 -5.41 -12.59
CA ASP A 447 31.55 -6.51 -13.48
C ASP A 447 31.01 -6.01 -14.83
N PRO A 448 31.22 -6.77 -15.93
CA PRO A 448 30.66 -6.45 -17.23
C PRO A 448 29.11 -6.49 -17.25
N THR A 449 28.53 -5.59 -18.02
CA THR A 449 27.10 -5.61 -18.37
C THR A 449 26.89 -6.45 -19.61
N ILE A 450 25.98 -7.42 -19.57
CA ILE A 450 25.76 -8.35 -20.68
C ILE A 450 24.35 -8.15 -21.21
N LEU A 451 24.24 -7.60 -22.40
CA LEU A 451 22.98 -7.35 -23.10
C LEU A 451 22.66 -8.48 -24.06
N LEU A 452 21.38 -8.81 -24.19
CA LEU A 452 20.84 -9.83 -25.06
C LEU A 452 19.72 -9.24 -25.91
N THR A 453 19.74 -9.49 -27.22
CA THR A 453 18.71 -9.02 -28.14
C THR A 453 18.54 -9.96 -29.34
N ASN A 454 17.32 -10.00 -29.91
CA ASN A 454 17.08 -10.57 -31.24
C ASN A 454 17.23 -9.53 -32.38
N ASN A 455 17.49 -8.26 -32.06
CA ASN A 455 17.80 -7.25 -33.06
C ASN A 455 19.27 -7.35 -33.51
N LEU A 456 19.51 -8.14 -34.56
CA LEU A 456 20.85 -8.34 -35.09
C LEU A 456 21.40 -7.12 -35.84
N GLY A 457 20.53 -6.20 -36.28
CA GLY A 457 20.88 -5.06 -37.15
C GLY A 457 21.19 -3.74 -36.43
N ILE A 458 20.77 -3.58 -35.16
CA ILE A 458 21.01 -2.33 -34.40
C ILE A 458 22.51 -2.04 -34.23
N LYS A 459 22.94 -0.79 -34.25
CA LYS A 459 24.36 -0.46 -33.97
C LYS A 459 24.67 -0.66 -32.49
N CYS A 460 25.87 -1.16 -32.13
CA CYS A 460 26.25 -1.38 -30.72
C CYS A 460 26.06 -0.15 -29.85
N ALA A 461 26.49 1.03 -30.32
CA ALA A 461 26.31 2.28 -29.58
C ALA A 461 24.84 2.59 -29.32
N SER A 462 23.96 2.41 -30.31
CA SER A 462 22.52 2.61 -30.17
C SER A 462 21.88 1.62 -29.20
N LEU A 463 22.29 0.35 -29.25
CA LEU A 463 21.82 -0.69 -28.32
C LEU A 463 22.19 -0.37 -26.87
N VAL A 464 23.46 -0.02 -26.62
CA VAL A 464 23.92 0.32 -25.27
C VAL A 464 23.26 1.60 -24.77
N THR A 465 23.13 2.62 -25.63
CA THR A 465 22.42 3.86 -25.29
C THR A 465 20.95 3.60 -24.96
N ARG A 466 20.24 2.77 -25.75
CA ARG A 466 18.81 2.48 -25.52
C ARG A 466 18.59 1.77 -24.18
N TYR A 467 19.45 0.80 -23.83
CA TYR A 467 19.36 0.14 -22.53
C TYR A 467 19.73 1.08 -21.38
N ALA A 468 20.77 1.91 -21.53
CA ALA A 468 21.14 2.91 -20.54
C ALA A 468 20.03 3.95 -20.32
N GLN A 469 19.31 4.33 -21.37
CA GLN A 469 18.13 5.19 -21.26
C GLN A 469 17.02 4.54 -20.45
N ARG A 470 16.78 3.22 -20.58
CA ARG A 470 15.85 2.50 -19.70
C ARG A 470 16.25 2.64 -18.22
N MET A 471 17.54 2.60 -17.90
CA MET A 471 18.01 2.80 -16.51
C MET A 471 17.80 4.25 -16.03
N LEU A 472 17.97 5.26 -16.90
CA LEU A 472 17.60 6.65 -16.59
C LEU A 472 16.07 6.84 -16.47
N ILE A 473 15.30 5.91 -17.04
CA ILE A 473 13.83 5.82 -17.02
C ILE A 473 13.31 4.99 -15.84
N GLU A 474 14.10 4.13 -15.18
CA GLU A 474 13.78 3.58 -13.84
C GLU A 474 13.45 4.74 -12.88
N ASN A 475 14.10 5.90 -13.04
CA ASN A 475 13.70 7.13 -12.33
C ASN A 475 12.25 7.53 -12.64
N GLY A 476 11.75 7.41 -13.86
CA GLY A 476 10.38 7.80 -14.18
C GLY A 476 9.29 6.80 -13.75
N ILE A 477 9.57 5.49 -13.72
CA ILE A 477 8.66 4.53 -13.05
C ILE A 477 8.74 4.77 -11.53
N SER A 478 9.94 4.95 -10.97
CA SER A 478 10.15 5.32 -9.56
C SER A 478 9.48 6.65 -9.17
N ASP A 479 9.54 7.67 -10.03
CA ASP A 479 8.90 8.96 -9.79
C ASP A 479 7.39 8.87 -9.92
N ALA A 480 6.86 8.03 -10.82
CA ALA A 480 5.44 7.69 -10.86
C ALA A 480 5.02 6.93 -9.58
N ILE A 481 5.84 5.97 -9.12
CA ILE A 481 5.63 5.25 -7.86
C ILE A 481 5.58 6.23 -6.69
N GLN A 482 6.51 7.18 -6.61
CA GLN A 482 6.57 8.17 -5.53
C GLN A 482 5.42 9.17 -5.59
N PHE A 483 5.13 9.74 -6.76
CA PHE A 483 4.15 10.81 -6.89
C PHE A 483 2.70 10.32 -6.80
N PHE A 484 2.41 9.16 -7.40
CA PHE A 484 1.09 8.54 -7.33
C PHE A 484 0.96 7.57 -6.15
N HIS A 485 2.00 7.47 -5.32
CA HIS A 485 2.06 6.70 -4.09
C HIS A 485 1.73 5.22 -4.30
N LEU A 486 2.32 4.60 -5.32
CA LEU A 486 2.11 3.17 -5.60
C LEU A 486 2.60 2.26 -4.47
N ASP A 487 3.55 2.73 -3.66
CA ASP A 487 4.01 2.04 -2.45
C ASP A 487 3.03 2.15 -1.27
N ALA A 488 2.10 3.11 -1.32
CA ALA A 488 1.07 3.25 -0.31
C ALA A 488 -0.11 2.35 -0.64
N LEU A 489 -0.03 1.09 -0.20
CA LEU A 489 -1.08 0.09 -0.40
C LEU A 489 -2.46 0.67 -0.08
N SER A 490 -3.31 0.74 -1.10
CA SER A 490 -4.73 1.03 -0.94
C SER A 490 -5.46 -0.13 -0.24
N SER A 491 -4.92 -1.35 -0.34
CA SER A 491 -5.38 -2.58 0.31
C SER A 491 -4.34 -3.69 0.22
N MET A 492 -4.51 -4.78 0.98
CA MET A 492 -3.72 -6.01 0.86
C MET A 492 -4.26 -6.98 -0.21
N VAL A 493 -5.36 -6.62 -0.86
CA VAL A 493 -6.02 -7.44 -1.88
C VAL A 493 -5.61 -6.95 -3.27
N GLY A 494 -5.10 -7.86 -4.10
CA GLY A 494 -4.60 -7.58 -5.45
C GLY A 494 -5.57 -6.76 -6.30
N MET A 495 -6.84 -7.16 -6.38
CA MET A 495 -7.86 -6.45 -7.18
C MET A 495 -8.03 -4.97 -6.82
N LYS A 496 -7.88 -4.60 -5.53
CA LYS A 496 -8.05 -3.19 -5.11
C LYS A 496 -6.83 -2.35 -5.46
N VAL A 497 -5.65 -2.97 -5.46
CA VAL A 497 -4.40 -2.36 -5.91
C VAL A 497 -4.42 -2.22 -7.43
N ASP A 498 -4.93 -3.21 -8.14
CA ASP A 498 -5.09 -3.20 -9.60
C ASP A 498 -5.96 -2.02 -10.07
N PHE A 499 -7.12 -1.83 -9.42
CA PHE A 499 -7.96 -0.67 -9.73
C PHE A 499 -7.31 0.67 -9.33
N ASP A 500 -6.54 0.73 -8.26
CA ASP A 500 -5.81 1.95 -7.88
C ASP A 500 -4.70 2.31 -8.89
N LEU A 501 -4.06 1.31 -9.48
CA LEU A 501 -3.12 1.47 -10.59
C LEU A 501 -3.85 1.95 -11.85
N GLN A 502 -5.05 1.47 -12.12
CA GLN A 502 -5.83 1.97 -13.26
C GLN A 502 -6.13 3.46 -13.15
N ILE A 503 -6.57 3.94 -11.98
CA ILE A 503 -6.74 5.40 -11.76
C ILE A 503 -5.39 6.14 -11.87
N THR A 504 -4.29 5.49 -11.50
CA THR A 504 -2.94 6.04 -11.66
C THR A 504 -2.53 6.15 -13.14
N LEU A 505 -2.85 5.16 -13.98
CA LEU A 505 -2.62 5.23 -15.44
C LEU A 505 -3.39 6.40 -16.05
N MET A 506 -4.64 6.60 -15.62
CA MET A 506 -5.45 7.74 -16.04
C MET A 506 -4.80 9.07 -15.65
N ALA A 507 -4.41 9.22 -14.39
CA ALA A 507 -3.75 10.42 -13.90
C ALA A 507 -2.41 10.68 -14.61
N ALA A 508 -1.59 9.65 -14.83
CA ALA A 508 -0.32 9.75 -15.53
C ALA A 508 -0.50 10.23 -16.98
N SER A 509 -1.54 9.73 -17.67
CA SER A 509 -1.90 10.17 -19.03
C SER A 509 -2.29 11.64 -19.06
N LEU A 510 -3.10 12.09 -18.10
CA LEU A 510 -3.49 13.50 -17.98
C LEU A 510 -2.30 14.41 -17.69
N TYR A 511 -1.39 14.03 -16.79
CA TYR A 511 -0.16 14.77 -16.55
C TYR A 511 0.72 14.85 -17.81
N ARG A 512 0.74 13.78 -18.61
CA ARG A 512 1.49 13.78 -19.86
C ARG A 512 0.89 14.75 -20.88
N LEU A 513 -0.43 14.73 -21.07
CA LEU A 513 -1.16 15.67 -21.93
C LEU A 513 -0.97 17.12 -21.46
N MET A 514 -1.12 17.37 -20.16
CA MET A 514 -0.89 18.68 -19.52
C MET A 514 0.48 19.24 -19.89
N ALA A 515 1.51 18.42 -19.76
CA ALA A 515 2.87 18.85 -20.04
C ALA A 515 3.15 19.04 -21.54
N GLY A 516 2.43 18.35 -22.42
CA GLY A 516 2.42 18.66 -23.85
C GLY A 516 1.76 20.01 -24.15
N LYS A 517 0.66 20.33 -23.45
CA LYS A 517 -0.04 21.64 -23.57
C LYS A 517 0.77 22.80 -23.02
N ILE A 518 1.46 22.63 -21.91
CA ILE A 518 2.37 23.65 -21.35
C ILE A 518 3.58 23.85 -22.27
N GLY A 519 4.14 22.75 -22.79
CA GLY A 519 5.29 22.77 -23.69
C GLY A 519 6.59 23.28 -23.04
N ARG A 520 7.51 23.75 -23.88
CA ARG A 520 8.83 24.32 -23.51
C ARG A 520 9.59 23.42 -22.51
N GLU A 521 10.02 23.96 -21.37
CA GLU A 521 10.79 23.28 -20.33
C GLU A 521 10.00 22.16 -19.63
N TYR A 522 8.67 22.13 -19.78
CA TYR A 522 7.80 21.14 -19.17
C TYR A 522 7.46 19.96 -20.08
N GLU A 523 7.76 20.01 -21.39
CA GLU A 523 7.44 18.94 -22.34
C GLU A 523 8.01 17.58 -21.90
N ARG A 524 9.12 17.56 -21.17
CA ARG A 524 9.74 16.33 -20.63
C ARG A 524 9.66 16.22 -19.11
N ALA A 525 8.96 17.13 -18.44
CA ALA A 525 8.82 17.16 -16.99
C ALA A 525 7.93 16.03 -16.49
N GLN A 526 8.22 15.56 -15.28
CA GLN A 526 7.46 14.54 -14.59
C GLN A 526 6.27 15.15 -13.83
N ALA A 527 5.26 14.32 -13.54
CA ALA A 527 4.05 14.71 -12.82
C ALA A 527 4.35 15.48 -11.51
N LYS A 528 5.30 14.99 -10.71
CA LYS A 528 5.76 15.64 -9.46
C LYS A 528 6.24 17.08 -9.66
N LYS A 529 7.01 17.32 -10.72
CA LYS A 529 7.56 18.64 -11.04
C LYS A 529 6.46 19.58 -11.52
N ILE A 530 5.57 19.10 -12.37
CA ILE A 530 4.40 19.85 -12.86
C ILE A 530 3.50 20.23 -11.69
N PHE A 531 3.11 19.25 -10.86
CA PHE A 531 2.25 19.48 -9.71
C PHE A 531 2.83 20.54 -8.77
N ARG A 532 4.05 20.33 -8.28
CA ARG A 532 4.69 21.25 -7.33
C ARG A 532 4.83 22.66 -7.88
N ASN A 533 5.29 22.79 -9.13
CA ASN A 533 5.57 24.10 -9.70
C ASN A 533 4.29 24.84 -10.15
N LEU A 534 3.25 24.11 -10.60
CA LEU A 534 2.11 24.69 -11.32
C LEU A 534 0.74 24.40 -10.70
N LEU A 535 0.50 23.20 -10.15
CA LEU A 535 -0.85 22.74 -9.80
C LEU A 535 -1.15 22.66 -8.30
N ASP A 536 -0.13 22.66 -7.44
CA ASP A 536 -0.27 22.68 -5.98
C ASP A 536 -0.70 24.07 -5.47
N VAL A 537 -1.74 24.66 -6.03
CA VAL A 537 -2.14 26.07 -5.84
C VAL A 537 -3.58 26.17 -5.34
N THR A 538 -3.82 27.14 -4.45
CA THR A 538 -5.14 27.51 -3.93
C THR A 538 -5.92 28.36 -4.92
N ALA A 539 -7.25 28.41 -4.77
CA ALA A 539 -8.11 29.26 -5.59
C ALA A 539 -9.32 29.81 -4.82
N THR A 540 -9.85 30.94 -5.29
CA THR A 540 -11.21 31.40 -4.98
C THR A 540 -12.12 30.97 -6.11
N VAL A 541 -13.20 30.28 -5.77
CA VAL A 541 -14.21 29.84 -6.73
C VAL A 541 -15.49 30.63 -6.51
N VAL A 542 -16.00 31.24 -7.57
CA VAL A 542 -17.31 31.91 -7.59
C VAL A 542 -18.20 31.16 -8.56
N VAL A 543 -19.31 30.62 -8.07
CA VAL A 543 -20.38 30.02 -8.87
C VAL A 543 -21.42 31.10 -9.12
N THR A 544 -21.79 31.32 -10.38
CA THR A 544 -22.92 32.17 -10.80
C THR A 544 -24.02 31.29 -11.39
N ASP A 545 -25.08 31.88 -11.94
CA ASP A 545 -26.16 31.12 -12.59
C ASP A 545 -25.68 30.33 -13.82
N ASP A 546 -24.68 30.83 -14.55
CA ASP A 546 -24.20 30.29 -15.82
C ASP A 546 -22.73 29.86 -15.82
N GLN A 547 -21.95 30.27 -14.82
CA GLN A 547 -20.48 30.12 -14.80
C GLN A 547 -19.94 29.60 -13.47
N VAL A 548 -18.74 29.03 -13.55
CA VAL A 548 -17.86 28.74 -12.42
C VAL A 548 -16.55 29.47 -12.69
N ILE A 549 -16.22 30.46 -11.88
CA ILE A 549 -15.01 31.28 -12.03
C ILE A 549 -13.99 30.83 -10.99
N ALA A 550 -12.94 30.12 -11.41
CA ALA A 550 -11.84 29.70 -10.56
C ALA A 550 -10.66 30.66 -10.72
N THR A 551 -10.42 31.50 -9.72
CA THR A 551 -9.28 32.42 -9.69
C THR A 551 -8.15 31.80 -8.90
N LEU A 552 -7.09 31.39 -9.61
CA LEU A 552 -5.88 30.79 -9.04
C LEU A 552 -5.01 31.85 -8.37
N ASP A 553 -4.49 31.54 -7.19
CA ASP A 553 -3.58 32.43 -6.48
C ASP A 553 -2.26 32.65 -7.24
N LYS A 554 -1.62 33.79 -6.98
CA LYS A 554 -0.41 34.21 -7.66
C LYS A 554 0.76 33.26 -7.40
N ARG A 555 1.38 32.76 -8.48
CA ARG A 555 2.65 32.00 -8.44
C ARG A 555 3.62 32.46 -9.51
N ALA A 556 4.91 32.30 -9.22
CA ALA A 556 5.99 32.64 -10.14
C ALA A 556 5.89 31.91 -11.50
N HIS A 557 5.31 30.71 -11.52
CA HIS A 557 5.20 29.89 -12.73
C HIS A 557 3.84 30.01 -13.45
N ASN A 558 2.92 30.87 -12.99
CA ASN A 558 1.63 31.11 -13.67
C ASN A 558 1.76 31.51 -15.16
N PRO A 559 2.79 32.27 -15.60
CA PRO A 559 2.97 32.58 -17.02
C PRO A 559 3.01 31.35 -17.94
N TYR A 560 3.49 30.20 -17.46
CA TYR A 560 3.46 28.95 -18.23
C TYR A 560 2.03 28.41 -18.41
N LEU A 561 1.17 28.57 -17.41
CA LEU A 561 -0.24 28.16 -17.48
C LEU A 561 -1.03 29.11 -18.38
N VAL A 562 -0.76 30.41 -18.33
CA VAL A 562 -1.34 31.39 -19.26
C VAL A 562 -0.97 31.03 -20.70
N ALA A 563 0.33 30.80 -20.97
CA ALA A 563 0.81 30.47 -22.31
C ALA A 563 0.34 29.11 -22.84
N SER A 564 -0.16 28.21 -21.97
CA SER A 564 -0.66 26.89 -22.36
C SER A 564 -2.01 26.91 -23.07
N GLY A 565 -2.73 28.04 -23.03
CA GLY A 565 -4.08 28.18 -23.59
C GLY A 565 -5.20 27.49 -22.79
N LEU A 566 -4.87 26.80 -21.69
CA LEU A 566 -5.86 26.06 -20.89
C LEU A 566 -6.93 26.97 -20.23
N ALA A 567 -6.62 28.26 -20.07
CA ALA A 567 -7.51 29.24 -19.45
C ALA A 567 -8.16 30.22 -20.46
N GLU A 568 -7.90 30.06 -21.77
CA GLU A 568 -8.35 31.03 -22.78
C GLU A 568 -9.84 30.91 -23.11
N THR A 569 -10.38 29.69 -23.11
CA THR A 569 -11.76 29.44 -23.50
C THR A 569 -12.59 28.91 -22.34
N PRO A 570 -13.80 29.44 -22.09
CA PRO A 570 -14.72 28.86 -21.13
C PRO A 570 -14.99 27.39 -21.45
N THR A 571 -14.96 26.53 -20.43
CA THR A 571 -15.15 25.08 -20.60
C THR A 571 -16.47 24.63 -20.00
N PRO A 572 -17.39 24.03 -20.77
CA PRO A 572 -18.63 23.53 -20.21
C PRO A 572 -18.35 22.41 -19.19
N MET A 573 -19.10 22.40 -18.09
CA MET A 573 -19.08 21.35 -17.08
C MET A 573 -20.41 20.58 -17.09
N PRO A 574 -20.57 19.53 -17.93
CA PRO A 574 -21.83 18.82 -18.05
C PRO A 574 -22.38 18.24 -16.74
N TRP A 575 -21.47 17.84 -15.85
CA TRP A 575 -21.82 17.30 -14.53
C TRP A 575 -22.17 18.37 -13.48
N PHE A 576 -22.09 19.65 -13.83
CA PHE A 576 -22.37 20.78 -12.94
C PHE A 576 -23.33 21.77 -13.62
N GLY A 577 -24.44 21.23 -14.15
CA GLY A 577 -25.50 22.02 -14.77
C GLY A 577 -25.11 22.69 -16.09
N ASN A 578 -24.12 22.15 -16.82
CA ASN A 578 -23.54 22.75 -18.02
C ASN A 578 -22.97 24.17 -17.82
N LYS A 579 -22.72 24.60 -16.58
CA LYS A 579 -22.08 25.89 -16.32
C LYS A 579 -20.69 25.92 -16.95
N ASN A 580 -20.26 27.08 -17.43
CA ASN A 580 -18.94 27.26 -18.03
C ASN A 580 -17.89 27.57 -16.96
N LEU A 581 -16.83 26.76 -16.90
CA LEU A 581 -15.64 27.04 -16.12
C LEU A 581 -14.78 28.10 -16.81
N LEU A 582 -14.51 29.19 -16.10
CA LEU A 582 -13.52 30.21 -16.45
C LEU A 582 -12.38 30.15 -15.44
N ILE A 583 -11.15 30.03 -15.93
CA ILE A 583 -9.95 30.04 -15.09
C ILE A 583 -9.30 31.42 -15.18
N ARG A 584 -9.06 32.05 -14.04
CA ARG A 584 -8.37 33.35 -13.92
C ARG A 584 -7.11 33.21 -13.07
N PHE A 585 -6.18 34.13 -13.23
CA PHE A 585 -4.97 34.23 -12.43
C PHE A 585 -4.99 35.56 -11.67
N ALA A 586 -4.72 35.52 -10.37
CA ALA A 586 -4.70 36.69 -9.48
C ALA A 586 -3.49 37.62 -9.68
#